data_AF-A0A6B1IAH9-F1
#
_entry.id   AF-A0A6B1IAH9-F1
#
_cell.length_a   1.000
_cell.length_b   1.000
_cell.length_c   1.000
_cell.angle_alpha   90.00
_cell.angle_beta   90.00
_cell.angle_gamma   90.00
#
_symmetry.space_group_name_H-M   'P 1'
#
loop_
_entity.id
_entity.type
_entity.pdbx_description
1 polymer ?
#
loop_
_entity_poly.entity_id
_entity_poly.type
_entity_poly.pdbx_seq_one_letter_code
_entity_poly.pdbx_strand_id
1 'polypeptide(L)' 'MSQANAQERFAVMPADAPFEPGFNAKTLWAALFVGFVMLPGAIYLGLVTGMSMAGGAEWVTLILFIEMAKRT' A
#
# COMPACT_ATOMS: atom_id res chain seq x y z
N MET A 1 -35.15 -5.99 -17.64
CA MET A 1 -34.43 -4.77 -17.23
C MET A 1 -33.56 -4.93 -15.96
N SER A 2 -33.37 -6.14 -15.41
CA SER A 2 -32.58 -6.37 -14.16
C SER A 2 -31.07 -6.61 -14.38
N GLN A 3 -30.67 -7.14 -15.54
CA GLN A 3 -29.29 -7.61 -15.79
C GLN A 3 -28.26 -6.48 -16.04
N ALA A 4 -28.69 -5.31 -16.55
CA ALA A 4 -27.79 -4.19 -16.85
C ALA A 4 -27.19 -3.54 -15.59
N ASN A 5 -27.93 -3.54 -14.48
CA ASN A 5 -27.51 -2.98 -13.20
C ASN A 5 -26.45 -3.84 -12.46
N ALA A 6 -26.32 -5.12 -12.83
CA ALA A 6 -25.28 -5.97 -12.27
C ALA A 6 -23.93 -5.67 -12.92
N GLN A 7 -23.92 -5.46 -14.24
CA GLN A 7 -22.69 -5.21 -15.02
C GLN A 7 -21.97 -3.93 -14.57
N GLU A 8 -22.70 -2.85 -14.26
CA GLU A 8 -22.12 -1.59 -13.79
C GLU A 8 -21.51 -1.69 -12.38
N ARG A 9 -22.04 -2.56 -11.51
CA ARG A 9 -21.49 -2.76 -10.15
C ARG A 9 -20.15 -3.51 -10.12
N PHE A 10 -19.85 -4.26 -11.19
CA PHE A 10 -18.61 -5.04 -11.30
C PHE A 10 -17.62 -4.45 -12.31
N ALA A 11 -17.96 -3.31 -12.94
CA ALA A 11 -17.05 -2.57 -13.79
C ALA A 11 -16.06 -1.76 -12.92
N VAL A 12 -15.03 -2.45 -12.39
CA VAL A 12 -13.99 -1.84 -11.54
C VAL A 12 -13.08 -0.91 -12.35
N MET A 13 -12.98 -1.12 -13.66
CA MET A 13 -12.15 -0.32 -14.56
C MET A 13 -12.79 -0.29 -15.96
N PRO A 14 -12.69 0.83 -16.71
CA PRO A 14 -13.13 0.89 -18.11
C PRO A 14 -12.45 -0.19 -18.96
N ALA A 15 -13.19 -0.78 -19.90
CA ALA A 15 -12.65 -1.82 -20.79
C ALA A 15 -11.52 -1.30 -21.72
N ASP A 16 -11.45 0.01 -21.88
CA ASP A 16 -10.49 0.76 -22.69
C ASP A 16 -9.43 1.50 -21.86
N ALA A 17 -9.35 1.25 -20.54
CA ALA A 17 -8.37 1.92 -19.69
C ALA A 17 -6.93 1.61 -20.14
N PRO A 18 -6.08 2.64 -20.34
CA PRO A 18 -4.69 2.43 -20.71
C PRO A 18 -3.92 1.74 -19.58
N PHE A 19 -3.03 0.82 -19.93
CA PHE A 19 -2.14 0.17 -18.98
C PHE A 19 -1.04 1.15 -18.53
N GLU A 20 -0.99 1.43 -17.23
CA GLU A 20 0.13 2.17 -16.63
C GLU A 20 1.08 1.24 -15.87
N PRO A 21 2.40 1.28 -16.16
CA PRO A 21 3.38 0.48 -15.43
C PRO A 21 3.51 0.93 -13.96
N GLY A 22 3.14 0.06 -13.02
CA GLY A 22 3.35 0.29 -11.58
C GLY A 22 4.80 0.14 -11.11
N PHE A 23 5.67 -0.45 -11.93
CA PHE A 23 7.09 -0.60 -11.62
C PHE A 23 7.89 0.54 -12.26
N ASN A 24 8.07 1.61 -11.50
CA ASN A 24 8.80 2.80 -11.93
C ASN A 24 9.90 3.16 -10.91
N ALA A 25 10.65 4.23 -11.19
CA ALA A 25 11.71 4.69 -10.29
C ALA A 25 11.18 5.10 -8.90
N LYS A 26 9.94 5.62 -8.78
CA LYS A 26 9.33 5.90 -7.48
C LYS A 26 9.13 4.61 -6.67
N THR A 27 8.67 3.54 -7.31
CA THR A 27 8.49 2.22 -6.67
C THR A 27 9.82 1.66 -6.16
N LEU A 28 10.91 1.86 -6.90
CA LEU A 28 12.26 1.46 -6.47
C LEU A 28 12.71 2.23 -5.23
N TRP A 29 12.55 3.56 -5.21
CA TRP A 29 12.89 4.37 -4.04
C TRP A 29 12.02 4.05 -2.82
N ALA A 30 10.73 3.76 -3.03
CA ALA A 30 9.83 3.33 -1.96
C ALA A 30 10.27 1.99 -1.35
N ALA A 31 10.62 1.01 -2.19
CA ALA A 31 11.11 -0.29 -1.73
C ALA A 31 12.42 -0.15 -0.93
N LEU A 32 13.34 0.72 -1.37
CA LEU A 32 14.59 0.99 -0.66
C LEU A 32 14.31 1.61 0.73
N PHE A 33 13.41 2.57 0.81
CA PHE A 33 13.01 3.18 2.08
C PHE A 33 12.40 2.16 3.04
N VAL A 34 11.51 1.29 2.56
CA VAL A 34 10.90 0.25 3.39
C VAL A 34 11.96 -0.73 3.91
N GLY A 35 12.87 -1.18 3.04
CA GLY A 35 13.91 -2.14 3.40
C GLY A 35 14.93 -1.58 4.39
N PHE A 36 15.41 -0.35 4.20
CA PHE A 36 16.50 0.22 5.00
C PHE A 36 16.04 1.04 6.20
N VAL A 37 14.81 1.56 6.20
CA VAL A 37 14.32 2.44 7.28
C VAL A 37 13.22 1.75 8.08
N MET A 38 12.18 1.23 7.40
CA MET A 38 11.01 0.68 8.09
C MET A 38 11.31 -0.67 8.75
N LEU A 39 11.93 -1.61 8.05
CA LEU A 39 12.26 -2.93 8.63
C LEU A 39 13.19 -2.82 9.86
N PRO A 40 14.31 -2.08 9.79
CA PRO A 40 15.19 -1.94 10.95
C PRO A 40 14.53 -1.17 12.10
N GLY A 41 13.74 -0.13 11.79
CA GLY A 41 12.97 0.61 12.79
C GLY A 41 11.96 -0.28 13.53
N ALA A 42 11.22 -1.12 12.82
CA ALA A 42 10.26 -2.04 13.41
C ALA A 42 10.94 -3.06 14.33
N ILE A 43 12.09 -3.62 13.92
CA ILE A 43 12.87 -4.56 14.74
C ILE A 43 13.39 -3.86 16.01
N TYR A 44 13.95 -2.65 15.87
CA TYR A 44 14.46 -1.89 17.01
C TYR A 44 13.36 -1.58 18.02
N LEU A 45 12.22 -1.04 17.57
CA LEU A 45 11.09 -0.78 18.46
C LEU A 45 10.59 -2.06 19.13
N GLY A 46 10.48 -3.16 18.39
CA GLY A 46 10.07 -4.44 18.96
C GLY A 46 10.99 -4.97 20.06
N LEU A 47 12.30 -4.76 19.93
CA LEU A 47 13.29 -5.14 20.95
C LEU A 47 13.29 -4.19 22.16
N VAL A 48 13.13 -2.89 21.95
CA VAL A 48 13.24 -1.87 23.02
C VAL A 48 11.95 -1.71 23.83
N THR A 49 10.81 -1.74 23.16
CA THR A 49 9.50 -1.48 23.81
C THR A 49 8.77 -2.76 24.19
N GLY A 50 9.33 -3.92 23.83
CA GLY A 50 8.68 -5.22 23.95
C GLY A 50 7.68 -5.47 22.81
N MET A 51 7.39 -6.74 22.55
CA MET A 51 6.60 -7.21 21.41
C MET A 51 5.17 -6.63 21.36
N SER A 52 4.67 -6.01 22.44
CA SER A 52 3.33 -5.43 22.53
C SER A 52 3.16 -4.07 21.84
N MET A 53 4.22 -3.28 21.67
CA MET A 53 4.18 -1.96 21.00
C MET A 53 4.68 -2.01 19.55
N ALA A 54 5.30 -3.13 19.13
CA ALA A 54 5.71 -3.39 17.75
C ALA A 54 4.54 -3.32 16.75
N GLY A 55 3.31 -3.59 17.20
CA GLY A 55 2.11 -3.50 16.36
C GLY A 55 1.83 -2.08 15.84
N GLY A 56 2.22 -1.03 16.57
CA GLY A 56 1.97 0.36 16.14
C GLY A 56 2.73 0.77 14.89
N ALA A 57 3.95 0.23 14.69
CA ALA A 57 4.78 0.53 13.53
C ALA A 57 4.20 -0.04 12.22
N GLU A 58 3.50 -1.17 12.30
CA GLU A 58 2.83 -1.80 11.15
C GLU A 58 1.69 -0.92 10.63
N TRP A 59 0.86 -0.38 11.55
CA TRP A 59 -0.25 0.49 11.18
C TRP A 59 0.20 1.77 10.48
N VAL A 60 1.33 2.36 10.89
CA VAL A 60 1.88 3.55 10.23
C VAL A 60 2.32 3.24 8.80
N THR A 61 3.00 2.10 8.59
CA THR A 61 3.44 1.68 7.25
C THR A 61 2.24 1.43 6.33
N LEU A 62 1.21 0.78 6.85
CA LEU A 62 -0.04 0.53 6.12
C LEU A 62 -0.76 1.83 5.76
N ILE A 63 -0.83 2.80 6.67
CA ILE A 63 -1.40 4.14 6.43
C ILE A 63 -0.62 4.87 5.34
N LEU A 64 0.72 4.81 5.35
CA LEU A 64 1.54 5.44 4.31
C LEU A 64 1.30 4.82 2.93
N PHE A 65 1.16 3.50 2.84
CA PHE A 65 0.80 2.85 1.57
C PHE A 65 -0.58 3.26 1.08
N ILE A 66 -1.58 3.32 1.99
CA ILE A 66 -2.94 3.79 1.66
C ILE A 66 -2.92 5.25 1.22
N GLU A 67 -2.18 6.11 1.91
CA GLU A 67 -2.11 7.54 1.60
C GLU A 67 -1.40 7.80 0.27
N MET A 68 -0.38 6.98 -0.07
CA MET A 68 0.25 7.00 -1.40
C MET A 68 -0.73 6.51 -2.49
N ALA A 69 -1.49 5.45 -2.23
CA ALA A 69 -2.49 4.92 -3.16
C ALA A 69 -3.66 5.90 -3.40
N LYS A 70 -3.99 6.74 -2.42
CA LYS A 70 -5.02 7.79 -2.57
C LYS A 70 -4.58 8.99 -3.41
N ARG A 71 -3.28 9.20 -3.60
CA ARG A 71 -2.71 10.37 -4.31
C ARG A 71 -2.34 10.07 -5.76
N THR A 72 -2.61 8.84 -6.22
CA THR A 72 -2.46 8.39 -7.61
C THR A 72 -3.84 8.00 -8.11
#